data_AF-A0A6I6MGC6-F1
#
_entry.id   AF-A0A6I6MGC6-F1
#
_cell.length_a   1.000
_cell.length_b   1.000
_cell.length_c   1.000
_cell.angle_alpha   90.00
_cell.angle_beta   90.00
_cell.angle_gamma   90.00
#
_symmetry.space_group_name_H-M   'P 1'
#
loop_
_entity.id
_entity.type
_entity.pdbx_description
1 polymer ?
#
loop_
_entity_poly.entity_id
_entity_poly.type
_entity_poly.pdbx_seq_one_letter_code
_entity_poly.pdbx_strand_id
1 'polypeptide(L)'
;MSGGQARLMALVEKNYTAEQRQKMQQLPRQEELRINAGWDSLFEDIAKLGPDPDTRSAKAQELGKRAHALLKDFSQGDAGIFTSAVAMNRDIARDPDLARLRGQEYWPFIDKVLTDLKLIDRA
;
A
#
# COMPACT_ATOMS: atom_id res chain seq x y z
N MET A 1 1.18 -9.24 -23.22
CA MET A 1 1.19 -8.44 -21.99
C MET A 1 0.82 -7.01 -22.36
N SER A 2 -0.09 -6.36 -21.64
CA SER A 2 -0.38 -4.93 -21.87
C SER A 2 0.80 -4.07 -21.38
N GLY A 3 0.92 -2.83 -21.88
CA GLY A 3 1.97 -1.91 -21.44
C GLY A 3 1.97 -1.66 -19.93
N GLY A 4 0.79 -1.59 -19.30
CA GLY A 4 0.66 -1.43 -17.85
C GLY A 4 1.18 -2.63 -17.05
N GLN A 5 0.96 -3.86 -17.52
CA GLN A 5 1.49 -5.05 -16.84
C GLN A 5 3.02 -5.09 -16.86
N ALA A 6 3.64 -4.72 -17.98
CA ALA A 6 5.10 -4.65 -18.09
C ALA A 6 5.70 -3.59 -17.15
N ARG A 7 5.08 -2.41 -17.02
CA ARG A 7 5.53 -1.37 -16.09
C ARG A 7 5.35 -1.78 -14.63
N LEU A 8 4.24 -2.43 -14.29
CA LEU A 8 4.03 -2.94 -12.94
C LEU A 8 5.12 -3.96 -12.57
N MET A 9 5.46 -4.88 -13.48
CA MET A 9 6.57 -5.83 -13.25
C MET A 9 7.91 -5.12 -13.10
N ALA A 10 8.20 -4.09 -13.91
CA ALA A 10 9.40 -3.28 -13.74
C ALA A 10 9.47 -2.59 -12.36
N LEU A 11 8.33 -2.10 -11.83
CA LEU A 11 8.28 -1.56 -10.47
C LEU A 11 8.47 -2.62 -9.39
N VAL A 12 7.94 -3.83 -9.59
CA VAL A 12 8.19 -4.96 -8.69
C VAL A 12 9.68 -5.33 -8.67
N GLU A 13 10.32 -5.42 -9.84
CA GLU A 13 11.74 -5.72 -9.96
C GLU A 13 12.63 -4.61 -9.38
N LYS A 14 12.23 -3.35 -9.53
CA LYS A 14 12.93 -2.18 -8.96
C LYS A 14 12.86 -2.15 -7.44
N ASN A 15 11.69 -2.42 -6.86
CA ASN A 15 11.44 -2.18 -5.43
C ASN A 15 11.71 -3.39 -4.54
N TYR A 16 11.63 -4.61 -5.07
CA TYR A 16 11.85 -5.84 -4.30
C TYR A 16 13.10 -6.58 -4.77
N THR A 17 13.88 -7.12 -3.83
CA THR A 17 14.94 -8.08 -4.16
C THR A 17 14.36 -9.43 -4.60
N ALA A 18 15.19 -10.29 -5.19
CA ALA A 18 14.75 -11.64 -5.57
C ALA A 18 14.26 -12.45 -4.36
N GLU A 19 14.95 -12.34 -3.22
CA GLU A 19 14.59 -13.01 -1.97
C GLU A 19 13.27 -12.50 -1.41
N GLN A 20 13.03 -11.18 -1.47
CA GLN A 20 11.75 -10.60 -1.06
C GLN A 20 10.61 -11.09 -1.95
N ARG A 21 10.81 -11.16 -3.28
CA ARG A 21 9.81 -11.71 -4.20
C ARG A 21 9.51 -13.18 -3.92
N GLN A 22 10.54 -13.98 -3.63
CA GLN A 22 10.36 -15.38 -3.26
C GLN A 22 9.58 -15.52 -1.96
N LYS A 23 9.85 -14.69 -0.95
CA LYS A 23 9.08 -14.66 0.31
C LYS A 23 7.61 -14.28 0.08
N MET A 24 7.34 -13.26 -0.73
CA MET A 24 5.96 -12.84 -1.02
C MET A 24 5.15 -13.95 -1.71
N GLN A 25 5.80 -14.81 -2.52
CA GLN A 25 5.15 -15.98 -3.13
C GLN A 25 4.75 -17.06 -2.11
N GLN A 26 5.27 -17.00 -0.88
CA GLN A 26 4.94 -17.91 0.22
C GLN A 26 3.74 -17.44 1.05
N LEU A 27 3.17 -16.26 0.74
CA LEU A 27 1.96 -15.77 1.40
C LEU A 27 0.82 -16.76 1.18
N PRO A 28 0.23 -17.34 2.24
CA PRO A 28 -0.88 -18.27 2.08
C PRO A 28 -2.06 -17.61 1.36
N ARG A 29 -2.68 -18.31 0.43
CA ARG A 29 -3.80 -17.77 -0.37
C ARG A 29 -4.96 -17.22 0.47
N GLN A 30 -5.27 -17.86 1.60
CA GLN A 30 -6.32 -17.36 2.50
C GLN A 30 -5.94 -16.00 3.09
N GLU A 31 -4.66 -15.80 3.39
CA GLU A 31 -4.14 -14.57 3.95
C GLU A 31 -4.11 -13.46 2.89
N GLU A 32 -3.69 -13.78 1.66
CA GLU A 32 -3.79 -12.89 0.51
C GLU A 32 -5.24 -12.39 0.30
N LEU A 33 -6.22 -13.29 0.31
CA LEU A 33 -7.64 -12.93 0.16
C LEU A 33 -8.12 -12.03 1.31
N ARG A 34 -7.71 -12.32 2.55
CA ARG A 34 -8.06 -11.52 3.73
C ARG A 34 -7.48 -10.11 3.63
N ILE A 35 -6.22 -9.99 3.23
CA ILE A 35 -5.53 -8.70 3.07
C ILE A 35 -6.21 -7.89 1.95
N ASN A 36 -6.49 -8.50 0.80
CA ASN A 36 -7.16 -7.83 -0.31
C ASN A 36 -8.56 -7.33 0.08
N ALA A 37 -9.35 -8.13 0.79
CA ALA A 37 -10.65 -7.69 1.32
C ALA A 37 -10.49 -6.55 2.35
N GLY A 38 -9.42 -6.57 3.15
CA GLY A 38 -9.09 -5.51 4.09
C GLY A 38 -8.78 -4.18 3.39
N TRP A 39 -8.04 -4.21 2.28
CA TRP A 39 -7.78 -3.03 1.45
C TRP A 39 -9.05 -2.48 0.84
N ASP A 40 -9.90 -3.33 0.27
CA ASP A 40 -11.18 -2.91 -0.31
C ASP A 40 -12.07 -2.20 0.72
N SER A 41 -12.22 -2.78 1.91
CA SER A 41 -12.96 -2.16 3.01
C SER A 41 -12.33 -0.85 3.49
N LEU A 42 -10.99 -0.79 3.56
CA LEU A 42 -10.29 0.43 3.94
C LEU A 42 -10.54 1.56 2.94
N PHE A 43 -10.47 1.28 1.63
CA PHE A 43 -10.71 2.27 0.58
C PHE A 43 -12.15 2.82 0.63
N GLU A 44 -13.14 1.96 0.85
CA GLU A 44 -14.52 2.41 1.05
C GLU A 44 -14.66 3.33 2.27
N ASP A 45 -13.96 3.04 3.36
CA ASP A 45 -14.02 3.87 4.57
C ASP A 45 -13.27 5.20 4.41
N ILE A 46 -12.18 5.23 3.63
CA ILE A 46 -11.49 6.49 3.27
C ILE A 46 -12.40 7.34 2.38
N ALA A 47 -13.07 6.74 1.40
CA ALA A 47 -13.99 7.45 0.51
C ALA A 47 -15.14 8.14 1.29
N LYS A 48 -15.61 7.53 2.39
CA LYS A 48 -16.64 8.11 3.28
C LYS A 48 -16.17 9.36 4.04
N LEU A 49 -14.85 9.63 4.12
CA LEU A 49 -14.34 10.86 4.73
C LEU A 49 -14.61 12.10 3.86
N GLY A 50 -14.89 11.91 2.57
CA GLY A 50 -15.09 12.99 1.61
C GLY A 50 -13.78 13.55 1.06
N PRO A 51 -13.85 14.64 0.28
CA PRO A 51 -12.66 15.28 -0.29
C PRO A 51 -11.82 15.94 0.81
N ASP A 52 -10.50 15.90 0.64
CA ASP A 52 -9.50 16.55 1.50
C ASP A 52 -9.67 16.30 3.01
N PRO A 53 -9.73 15.03 3.46
CA PRO A 53 -9.96 14.72 4.86
C PRO A 53 -8.80 15.17 5.75
N ASP A 54 -9.12 15.68 6.95
CA ASP A 54 -8.10 16.00 7.96
C ASP A 54 -7.40 14.72 8.44
N THR A 55 -6.13 14.57 8.05
CA THR A 55 -5.28 13.42 8.38
C THR A 55 -4.98 13.31 9.88
N ARG A 56 -5.22 14.37 10.66
CA ARG A 56 -5.04 14.39 12.12
C ARG A 56 -6.30 14.03 12.88
N SER A 57 -7.45 13.94 12.22
CA SER A 57 -8.69 13.50 12.86
C SER A 57 -8.53 12.08 13.43
N ALA A 58 -9.23 11.79 14.53
CA ALA A 58 -9.21 10.46 15.14
C ALA A 58 -9.58 9.36 14.14
N LYS A 59 -10.58 9.63 13.29
CA LYS A 59 -11.02 8.67 12.27
C LYS A 59 -9.95 8.43 11.20
N ALA A 60 -9.29 9.48 10.70
CA ALA A 60 -8.22 9.32 9.73
C ALA A 60 -7.05 8.51 10.32
N GLN A 61 -6.66 8.80 11.56
CA GLN A 61 -5.59 8.05 12.24
C GLN A 61 -5.95 6.57 12.47
N GLU A 62 -7.20 6.25 12.79
CA GLU A 62 -7.67 4.85 12.87
C GLU A 62 -7.53 4.12 11.52
N LEU A 63 -7.91 4.77 10.42
CA LEU A 63 -7.76 4.20 9.08
C LEU A 63 -6.28 4.03 8.71
N GLY A 64 -5.42 4.98 9.07
CA GLY A 64 -3.97 4.84 8.89
C GLY A 64 -3.38 3.67 9.67
N LYS A 65 -3.81 3.44 10.92
CA LYS A 65 -3.39 2.27 11.71
C LYS A 65 -3.85 0.95 11.07
N ARG A 66 -5.05 0.92 10.47
CA ARG A 66 -5.54 -0.23 9.69
C ARG A 66 -4.69 -0.47 8.44
N ALA A 67 -4.36 0.59 7.69
CA ALA A 67 -3.47 0.48 6.53
C ALA A 67 -2.10 -0.08 6.92
N HIS A 68 -1.53 0.41 8.02
CA HIS A 68 -0.27 -0.10 8.57
C HIS A 68 -0.35 -1.58 8.94
N ALA A 69 -1.44 -2.03 9.56
CA ALA A 69 -1.65 -3.44 9.88
C ALA A 69 -1.71 -4.31 8.61
N LEU A 70 -2.45 -3.87 7.58
CA LEU A 70 -2.51 -4.59 6.30
C LEU A 70 -1.14 -4.71 5.61
N LEU A 71 -0.33 -3.65 5.66
CA LEU A 71 1.05 -3.69 5.15
C LEU A 71 1.93 -4.65 5.95
N LYS A 72 1.77 -4.70 7.28
CA LYS A 72 2.49 -5.66 8.14
C LYS A 72 2.09 -7.10 7.86
N ASP A 73 0.80 -7.34 7.64
CA ASP A 73 0.27 -8.67 7.31
C ASP A 73 0.81 -9.12 5.94
N PHE A 74 0.75 -8.22 4.94
CA PHE A 74 1.34 -8.44 3.62
C PHE A 74 2.84 -8.73 3.69
N SER A 75 3.57 -7.96 4.50
CA SER A 75 5.01 -8.12 4.65
C SER A 75 5.39 -9.32 5.52
N GLN A 76 4.41 -10.01 6.13
CA GLN A 76 4.63 -11.08 7.11
C GLN A 76 5.59 -10.66 8.24
N GLY A 77 5.55 -9.38 8.62
CA GLY A 77 6.46 -8.79 9.61
C GLY A 77 7.88 -8.48 9.11
N ASP A 78 8.22 -8.78 7.85
CA ASP A 78 9.51 -8.41 7.25
C ASP A 78 9.56 -6.90 6.98
N ALA A 79 10.45 -6.20 7.69
CA ALA A 79 10.60 -4.74 7.58
C ALA A 79 11.10 -4.28 6.20
N GLY A 80 11.88 -5.14 5.53
CA GLY A 80 12.36 -4.86 4.17
C GLY A 80 11.20 -4.89 3.17
N ILE A 81 10.37 -5.94 3.21
CA ILE A 81 9.18 -6.05 2.34
C ILE A 81 8.20 -4.91 2.62
N PHE A 82 7.98 -4.57 3.90
CA PHE A 82 7.14 -3.45 4.28
C PHE A 82 7.63 -2.14 3.64
N THR A 83 8.94 -1.85 3.75
CA THR A 83 9.55 -0.64 3.19
C THR A 83 9.43 -0.61 1.67
N SER A 84 9.71 -1.74 1.01
CA SER A 84 9.57 -1.91 -0.44
C SER A 84 8.13 -1.73 -0.92
N ALA A 85 7.13 -2.21 -0.16
CA ALA A 85 5.71 -2.03 -0.50
C ALA A 85 5.27 -0.55 -0.45
N VAL A 86 5.74 0.18 0.57
CA VAL A 86 5.49 1.62 0.68
C VAL A 86 6.18 2.37 -0.47
N ALA A 87 7.45 2.06 -0.76
CA ALA A 87 8.20 2.66 -1.86
C ALA A 87 7.56 2.39 -3.23
N MET A 88 7.14 1.15 -3.49
CA MET A 88 6.48 0.76 -4.73
C MET A 88 5.18 1.52 -4.94
N ASN A 89 4.32 1.66 -3.94
CA ASN A 89 3.07 2.42 -4.11
C ASN A 89 3.33 3.92 -4.37
N ARG A 90 4.41 4.50 -3.83
CA ARG A 90 4.84 5.86 -4.21
C ARG A 90 5.29 5.93 -5.67
N ASP A 91 5.99 4.91 -6.16
CA ASP A 91 6.38 4.82 -7.57
C ASP A 91 5.17 4.62 -8.50
N ILE A 92 4.19 3.80 -8.09
CA ILE A 92 2.93 3.61 -8.84
C ILE A 92 2.20 4.94 -9.00
N ALA A 93 2.07 5.72 -7.92
CA ALA A 93 1.42 7.02 -7.95
C ALA A 93 2.10 8.04 -8.89
N ARG A 94 3.37 7.80 -9.28
CA ARG A 94 4.14 8.63 -10.21
C ARG A 94 4.08 8.13 -11.66
N ASP A 95 3.58 6.93 -11.91
CA ASP A 95 3.36 6.41 -13.26
C ASP A 95 1.92 6.74 -13.71
N PRO A 96 1.71 7.56 -14.76
CA PRO A 96 0.38 7.99 -15.18
C PRO A 96 -0.58 6.85 -15.56
N ASP A 97 -0.07 5.71 -15.99
CA ASP A 97 -0.90 4.57 -16.38
C ASP A 97 -1.20 3.67 -15.18
N LEU A 98 -0.28 3.56 -14.22
CA LEU A 98 -0.47 2.76 -13.00
C LEU A 98 -1.19 3.53 -11.89
N ALA A 99 -1.14 4.87 -11.89
CA ALA A 99 -1.87 5.72 -10.95
C ALA A 99 -3.40 5.57 -11.08
N ARG A 100 -3.89 4.94 -12.17
CA ARG A 100 -5.32 4.60 -12.38
C ARG A 100 -5.70 3.25 -11.79
N LEU A 101 -4.75 2.49 -11.22
CA LEU A 101 -5.07 1.25 -10.52
C LEU A 101 -5.96 1.59 -9.31
N ARG A 102 -7.00 0.78 -9.10
CA ARG A 102 -7.93 0.94 -7.97
C ARG A 102 -7.15 1.04 -6.65
N GLY A 103 -7.50 2.04 -5.84
CA GLY A 103 -6.91 2.25 -4.53
C GLY A 103 -5.74 3.24 -4.53
N GLN A 104 -5.11 3.50 -5.68
CA GLN A 104 -4.00 4.44 -5.78
C GLN A 104 -4.44 5.88 -5.51
N GLU A 105 -5.69 6.22 -5.79
CA GLU A 105 -6.29 7.51 -5.45
C GLU A 105 -6.26 7.80 -3.94
N TYR A 106 -6.25 6.77 -3.09
CA TYR A 106 -6.19 6.91 -1.63
C TYR A 106 -4.78 6.85 -1.06
N TRP A 107 -3.78 6.49 -1.87
CA TRP A 107 -2.41 6.33 -1.39
C TRP A 107 -1.78 7.62 -0.85
N PRO A 108 -2.01 8.82 -1.44
CA PRO A 108 -1.53 10.07 -0.87
C PRO A 108 -2.05 10.33 0.55
N PHE A 109 -3.32 10.00 0.81
CA PHE A 109 -3.91 10.07 2.15
C PHE A 109 -3.25 9.07 3.10
N ILE A 110 -3.11 7.80 2.68
CA ILE A 110 -2.50 6.75 3.49
C ILE A 110 -1.05 7.11 3.85
N ASP A 111 -0.22 7.46 2.86
CA ASP A 111 1.18 7.85 3.09
C ASP A 111 1.30 9.02 4.08
N LYS A 112 0.42 10.01 3.95
CA LYS A 112 0.41 11.16 4.86
C LYS A 112 0.00 10.77 6.28
N VAL A 113 -1.05 9.98 6.48
CA VAL A 113 -1.46 9.54 7.83
C VAL A 113 -0.37 8.67 8.46
N LEU A 114 0.23 7.74 7.71
CA LEU A 114 1.32 6.91 8.20
C LEU A 114 2.55 7.75 8.61
N THR A 115 2.88 8.78 7.83
CA THR A 115 3.95 9.74 8.16
C THR A 115 3.60 10.52 9.43
N ASP A 116 2.40 11.08 9.52
CA ASP A 116 1.95 11.88 10.66
C ASP A 116 1.95 11.04 11.96
N LEU A 117 1.67 9.74 11.86
CA LEU A 117 1.72 8.77 12.96
C LEU A 117 3.11 8.20 13.23
N LYS A 118 4.14 8.54 12.43
CA LYS A 118 5.50 7.97 12.50
C LYS A 118 5.52 6.44 12.37
N LEU A 119 4.62 5.91 11.55
CA LEU A 119 4.53 4.48 11.22
C LEU A 119 5.35 4.11 9.99
N ILE A 120 5.80 5.13 9.25
CA ILE A 120 6.78 5.03 8.17
C ILE A 120 7.76 6.20 8.31
N ASP A 121 8.99 5.99 7.87
CA ASP A 121 9.97 7.08 7.77
C ASP A 121 9.85 7.78 6.41
N ARG A 122 10.00 9.11 6.42
CA ARG A 122 10.34 9.88 5.23
C ARG A 122 11.84 10.11 5.24
N ALA A 123 12.54 9.38 4.37
CA ALA A 123 13.89 9.77 3.96
C ALA A 123 13.84 11.08 3.16
#